data_AF-A0A6L9HAJ6-F1
#
_entry.id   AF-A0A6L9HAJ6-F1
#
_cell.length_a   1.000
_cell.length_b   1.000
_cell.length_c   1.000
_cell.angle_alpha   90.00
_cell.angle_beta   90.00
_cell.angle_gamma   90.00
#
_symmetry.space_group_name_H-M   'P 1'
#
loop_
_entity.id
_entity.type
_entity.pdbx_description
1 polymer ?
#
loop_
_entity_poly.entity_id
_entity_poly.type
_entity_poly.pdbx_seq_one_letter_code
_entity_poly.pdbx_strand_id
1 'polypeptide(L)'
;MQIQPAVKKESIYTAAGTFAGAFVMFLAFWLLHRSVPDAVPFDYRVIAAGLAGSAVACANFFFMGLTIQKITGTDNQDEAYKAMKASYRFRTLSQLLWVVLAFALPCFNAAAGIIPLFLPSMCIKLRGMLGIIK
;
A
#
# COMPACT_ATOMS: atom_id res chain seq x y z
N MET A 1 -15.25 15.90 9.60
CA MET A 1 -15.07 14.49 10.03
C MET A 1 -13.92 14.43 11.02
N GLN A 2 -14.19 14.09 12.27
CA GLN A 2 -13.09 13.75 13.18
C GLN A 2 -12.62 12.34 12.83
N ILE A 3 -11.35 12.22 12.45
CA ILE A 3 -10.74 10.91 12.19
C ILE A 3 -10.55 10.24 13.54
N GLN A 4 -11.14 9.07 13.73
CA GLN A 4 -10.97 8.26 14.93
C GLN A 4 -9.49 8.01 15.18
N PRO A 5 -9.02 8.15 16.44
CA PRO A 5 -7.63 7.94 16.79
C PRO A 5 -7.15 6.53 16.42
N ALA A 6 -8.05 5.54 16.45
CA ALA A 6 -7.79 4.17 16.02
C ALA A 6 -7.32 4.09 14.55
N VAL A 7 -8.02 4.74 13.62
CA VAL A 7 -7.63 4.68 12.21
C VAL A 7 -6.38 5.48 11.92
N LYS A 8 -6.17 6.60 12.61
CA LYS A 8 -4.91 7.33 12.51
C LYS A 8 -3.73 6.45 12.96
N LYS A 9 -3.88 5.77 14.10
CA LYS A 9 -2.86 4.89 14.66
C LYS A 9 -2.57 3.69 13.74
N GLU A 10 -3.60 2.99 13.29
CA GLU A 10 -3.46 1.85 12.37
C GLU A 10 -2.89 2.25 11.00
N SER A 11 -3.27 3.42 10.48
CA SER A 11 -2.72 3.93 9.22
C SER A 11 -1.25 4.30 9.35
N ILE A 12 -0.85 4.92 10.47
CA ILE A 12 0.56 5.24 10.73
C ILE A 12 1.38 3.96 10.86
N TYR A 13 0.91 2.95 11.60
CA TYR A 13 1.64 1.68 11.70
C TYR A 13 1.75 0.97 10.36
N THR A 14 0.67 0.95 9.59
CA THR A 14 0.66 0.34 8.25
C THR A 14 1.58 1.10 7.31
N ALA A 15 1.61 2.43 7.39
CA ALA A 15 2.53 3.26 6.63
C ALA A 15 3.99 2.98 7.02
N ALA A 16 4.30 2.99 8.32
CA ALA A 16 5.63 2.69 8.83
C ALA A 16 6.10 1.29 8.40
N GLY A 17 5.23 0.27 8.50
CA GLY A 17 5.52 -1.08 8.02
C GLY A 17 5.71 -1.16 6.51
N THR A 18 4.93 -0.39 5.74
CA THR A 18 5.06 -0.33 4.27
C THR A 18 6.37 0.31 3.85
N PHE A 19 6.77 1.42 4.49
CA PHE A 19 8.06 2.06 4.23
C PHE A 19 9.22 1.17 4.68
N ALA A 20 9.14 0.52 5.83
CA ALA A 20 10.15 -0.44 6.27
C ALA A 20 10.28 -1.61 5.28
N GLY A 21 9.16 -2.16 4.81
CA GLY A 21 9.14 -3.19 3.76
C GLY A 21 9.72 -2.70 2.42
N ALA A 22 9.51 -1.43 2.06
CA ALA A 22 10.10 -0.83 0.87
C ALA A 22 11.63 -0.71 1.01
N PHE A 23 12.14 -0.38 2.20
CA PHE A 23 13.59 -0.43 2.48
C PHE A 23 14.16 -1.85 2.34
N VAL A 24 13.46 -2.87 2.85
CA VAL A 24 13.87 -4.27 2.65
C VAL A 24 13.87 -4.64 1.16
N MET A 25 12.86 -4.20 0.41
CA MET A 25 12.82 -4.37 -1.04
C MET A 25 14.03 -3.71 -1.72
N PHE A 26 14.39 -2.49 -1.35
CA PHE A 26 15.56 -1.82 -1.91
C PHE A 26 16.86 -2.58 -1.61
N LEU A 27 17.02 -3.09 -0.38
CA LEU A 27 18.16 -3.95 -0.03
C LEU A 27 18.19 -5.24 -0.88
N ALA A 28 17.04 -5.87 -1.10
CA ALA A 28 16.95 -7.06 -1.94
C ALA A 28 17.31 -6.78 -3.40
N PHE A 29 16.79 -5.69 -3.99
CA PHE A 29 17.16 -5.27 -5.34
C PHE A 29 18.65 -4.94 -5.45
N TRP A 30 19.23 -4.28 -4.43
CA TRP A 30 20.65 -3.96 -4.38
C TRP A 30 21.53 -5.22 -4.34
N LEU A 31 21.17 -6.21 -3.50
CA LEU A 31 21.87 -7.50 -3.44
C LEU A 31 21.73 -8.32 -4.74
N LEU A 32 20.53 -8.33 -5.35
CA LEU A 32 20.32 -8.99 -6.64
C LEU A 32 21.11 -8.30 -7.76
N HIS A 33 21.11 -6.97 -7.81
CA HIS A 33 21.90 -6.20 -8.77
C HIS A 33 23.39 -6.53 -8.66
N ARG A 34 23.91 -6.74 -7.43
CA ARG A 34 25.31 -7.14 -7.23
C ARG A 34 25.65 -8.50 -7.84
N SER A 35 24.68 -9.40 -7.93
CA SER A 35 24.85 -10.78 -8.43
C SER A 35 24.54 -10.91 -9.93
N VAL A 36 23.50 -10.24 -10.40
CA VAL A 36 23.02 -10.26 -11.79
C VAL A 36 22.62 -8.84 -12.23
N PRO A 37 23.61 -7.97 -12.51
CA PRO A 37 23.37 -6.56 -12.80
C PRO A 37 22.58 -6.34 -14.10
N ASP A 38 22.78 -7.19 -15.12
CA ASP A 38 22.08 -7.10 -16.41
C ASP A 38 20.57 -7.42 -16.30
N ALA A 39 20.19 -8.28 -15.34
CA ALA A 39 18.80 -8.68 -15.16
C ALA A 39 18.03 -7.76 -14.19
N VAL A 40 18.72 -7.13 -13.24
CA VAL A 40 18.10 -6.33 -12.18
C VAL A 40 18.77 -4.96 -12.09
N PRO A 41 18.32 -3.95 -12.84
CA PRO A 41 18.87 -2.60 -12.74
C PRO A 41 18.45 -1.95 -11.41
N PHE A 42 19.42 -1.49 -10.61
CA PHE A 42 19.19 -0.74 -9.38
C PHE A 42 19.53 0.74 -9.54
N ASP A 43 18.68 1.45 -10.28
CA ASP A 43 18.79 2.89 -10.52
C ASP A 43 17.82 3.70 -9.65
N TYR A 44 17.90 5.03 -9.75
CA TYR A 44 16.95 5.96 -9.13
C TYR A 44 15.47 5.61 -9.45
N ARG A 45 15.21 4.95 -10.59
CA ARG A 45 13.88 4.48 -11.00
C ARG A 45 13.28 3.45 -10.04
N VAL A 46 14.11 2.60 -9.44
CA VAL A 46 13.69 1.62 -8.43
C VAL A 46 13.25 2.33 -7.15
N ILE A 47 14.04 3.31 -6.71
CA ILE A 47 13.73 4.10 -5.51
C ILE A 47 12.47 4.94 -5.72
N ALA A 48 12.38 5.65 -6.85
CA ALA A 48 11.24 6.48 -7.19
C ALA A 48 9.94 5.64 -7.30
N ALA A 49 9.99 4.51 -8.00
CA ALA A 49 8.84 3.62 -8.13
C ALA A 49 8.44 2.99 -6.79
N GLY A 50 9.42 2.58 -5.97
CA GLY A 50 9.17 1.99 -4.65
C GLY A 50 8.54 2.97 -3.67
N LEU A 51 9.02 4.21 -3.62
CA LEU A 51 8.46 5.25 -2.76
C LEU A 51 7.06 5.66 -3.22
N ALA A 52 6.88 5.89 -4.52
CA ALA A 52 5.59 6.29 -5.06
C ALA A 52 4.54 5.17 -4.94
N GLY A 53 4.94 3.91 -5.18
CA GLY A 53 4.08 2.75 -4.96
C GLY A 53 3.71 2.58 -3.48
N SER A 54 4.67 2.80 -2.57
CA SER A 54 4.40 2.79 -1.13
C SER A 54 3.42 3.88 -0.72
N ALA A 55 3.54 5.09 -1.28
CA ALA A 55 2.61 6.18 -1.03
C ALA A 55 1.18 5.85 -1.49
N VAL A 56 1.02 5.30 -2.71
CA VAL A 56 -0.29 4.86 -3.20
C VAL A 56 -0.88 3.74 -2.33
N ALA A 57 -0.05 2.79 -1.91
CA ALA A 57 -0.46 1.69 -1.06
C ALA A 57 -0.95 2.18 0.33
N CYS A 58 -0.23 3.13 0.92
CA CYS A 58 -0.61 3.77 2.19
C CYS A 58 -1.89 4.60 2.05
N ALA A 59 -2.03 5.39 0.98
CA ALA A 59 -3.22 6.18 0.70
C ALA A 59 -4.45 5.29 0.56
N ASN A 60 -4.34 4.19 -0.18
CA ASN A 60 -5.41 3.20 -0.35
C ASN A 60 -5.85 2.56 0.97
N PHE A 61 -4.89 2.24 1.84
CA PHE A 61 -5.20 1.73 3.17
C PHE A 61 -5.90 2.80 4.04
N PHE A 62 -5.43 4.03 3.99
CA PHE A 62 -6.04 5.14 4.74
C PHE A 62 -7.49 5.40 4.31
N PHE A 63 -7.78 5.42 3.00
CA PHE A 63 -9.14 5.57 2.49
C PHE A 63 -10.07 4.43 2.91
N MET A 64 -9.55 3.19 2.97
CA MET A 64 -10.28 2.05 3.53
C MET A 64 -10.62 2.29 5.00
N GLY A 65 -9.65 2.73 5.81
CA GLY A 65 -9.88 3.07 7.21
C GLY A 65 -10.90 4.19 7.42
N LEU A 66 -10.91 5.22 6.57
CA LEU A 66 -11.93 6.27 6.60
C LEU A 66 -13.32 5.73 6.26
N THR A 67 -13.41 4.80 5.30
CA THR A 67 -14.68 4.19 4.93
C THR A 67 -15.24 3.33 6.08
N ILE A 68 -14.40 2.52 6.73
CA ILE A 68 -14.83 1.69 7.86
C ILE A 68 -15.39 2.57 8.98
N GLN A 69 -14.71 3.65 9.34
CA GLN A 69 -15.22 4.61 10.34
C GLN A 69 -16.57 5.20 9.95
N LYS A 70 -16.72 5.56 8.67
CA LYS A 70 -17.97 6.11 8.16
C LYS A 70 -19.11 5.09 8.29
N ILE A 71 -18.85 3.84 7.96
CA ILE A 71 -19.84 2.75 8.01
C ILE A 71 -20.21 2.39 9.44
N THR A 72 -19.25 2.31 10.35
CA THR A 72 -19.52 2.00 11.77
C THR A 72 -20.35 3.06 12.47
N GLY A 73 -20.41 4.28 11.92
CA GLY A 73 -21.24 5.37 12.43
C GLY A 73 -22.62 5.47 11.77
N THR A 74 -22.99 4.54 10.88
CA THR A 74 -24.26 4.55 10.15
C THR A 74 -25.09 3.32 10.55
N ASP A 75 -26.28 3.54 11.11
CA ASP A 75 -27.22 2.45 11.44
C ASP A 75 -27.89 1.83 10.21
N ASN A 76 -27.82 2.51 9.06
CA ASN A 76 -28.41 2.06 7.81
C ASN A 76 -27.51 1.07 7.04
N GLN A 77 -27.89 -0.21 7.07
CA GLN A 77 -27.16 -1.32 6.44
C GLN A 77 -27.01 -1.16 4.91
N ASP A 78 -27.98 -0.55 4.22
CA ASP A 78 -27.89 -0.34 2.77
C ASP A 78 -26.85 0.72 2.39
N GLU A 79 -26.74 1.78 3.19
CA GLU A 79 -25.70 2.81 3.01
C GLU A 79 -24.32 2.26 3.37
N ALA A 80 -24.23 1.47 4.43
CA ALA A 80 -23.03 0.75 4.81
C ALA A 80 -22.51 -0.14 3.66
N TYR A 81 -23.41 -0.93 3.05
CA TYR A 81 -23.07 -1.82 1.93
C TYR A 81 -22.62 -1.05 0.69
N LYS A 82 -23.32 0.05 0.34
CA LYS A 82 -22.93 0.93 -0.78
C LYS A 82 -21.55 1.56 -0.56
N ALA A 83 -21.27 2.03 0.66
CA ALA A 83 -19.98 2.62 1.00
C ALA A 83 -18.83 1.58 0.95
N MET A 84 -19.06 0.36 1.44
CA MET A 84 -18.11 -0.74 1.32
C MET A 84 -17.82 -1.09 -0.14
N LYS A 85 -18.86 -1.22 -0.97
CA LYS A 85 -18.71 -1.49 -2.41
C LYS A 85 -17.96 -0.36 -3.13
N ALA A 86 -18.23 0.89 -2.78
CA ALA A 86 -17.51 2.04 -3.33
C ALA A 86 -16.03 2.02 -2.95
N SER A 87 -15.69 1.74 -1.69
CA SER A 87 -14.31 1.64 -1.22
C SER A 87 -13.54 0.52 -1.91
N TYR A 88 -14.18 -0.65 -2.08
CA TYR A 88 -13.59 -1.75 -2.84
C TYR A 88 -13.30 -1.36 -4.29
N ARG A 89 -14.26 -0.70 -4.96
CA ARG A 89 -14.06 -0.22 -6.35
C ARG A 89 -12.95 0.82 -6.43
N PHE A 90 -12.89 1.77 -5.49
CA PHE A 90 -11.85 2.80 -5.46
C PHE A 90 -10.47 2.18 -5.25
N ARG A 91 -10.34 1.19 -4.37
CA ARG A 91 -9.10 0.44 -4.14
C ARG A 91 -8.62 -0.28 -5.39
N THR A 92 -9.52 -1.01 -6.05
CA THR A 92 -9.19 -1.74 -7.28
C THR A 92 -8.81 -0.77 -8.41
N LEU A 93 -9.54 0.34 -8.58
CA LEU A 93 -9.26 1.34 -9.62
C LEU A 93 -7.93 2.04 -9.38
N SER A 94 -7.65 2.48 -8.16
CA SER A 94 -6.37 3.13 -7.82
C SER A 94 -5.18 2.18 -7.97
N GLN A 95 -5.33 0.89 -7.58
CA GLN A 95 -4.30 -0.12 -7.81
C GLN A 95 -4.06 -0.37 -9.29
N LEU A 96 -5.12 -0.55 -10.09
CA LEU A 96 -5.00 -0.74 -11.54
C LEU A 96 -4.38 0.47 -12.22
N LEU A 97 -4.83 1.67 -11.86
CA LEU A 97 -4.27 2.93 -12.38
C LEU A 97 -2.79 3.04 -12.04
N TRP A 98 -2.40 2.69 -10.81
CA TRP A 98 -0.98 2.69 -10.42
C TRP A 98 -0.16 1.66 -11.19
N VAL A 99 -0.67 0.44 -11.39
CA VAL A 99 0.02 -0.58 -12.20
C VAL A 99 0.22 -0.06 -13.62
N VAL A 100 -0.80 0.53 -14.24
CA VAL A 100 -0.67 1.13 -15.58
C VAL A 100 0.38 2.24 -15.59
N LEU A 101 0.39 3.14 -14.60
CA LEU A 101 1.41 4.19 -14.48
C LEU A 101 2.82 3.63 -14.26
N ALA A 102 2.97 2.58 -13.45
CA ALA A 102 4.25 1.94 -13.17
C ALA A 102 4.86 1.27 -14.42
N PHE A 103 4.03 0.81 -15.36
CA PHE A 103 4.47 0.29 -16.66
C PHE A 103 4.65 1.39 -17.72
N ALA A 104 3.78 2.40 -17.74
CA ALA A 104 3.76 3.44 -18.77
C ALA A 104 4.84 4.52 -18.57
N LEU A 105 5.24 4.79 -17.32
CA LEU A 105 6.22 5.82 -17.03
C LEU A 105 7.65 5.25 -17.15
N PRO A 106 8.47 5.71 -18.12
CA PRO A 106 9.84 5.22 -18.29
C PRO A 106 10.75 5.57 -17.10
N CYS A 107 10.29 6.47 -16.22
CA CYS A 107 10.97 6.85 -14.99
C CYS A 107 10.81 5.82 -13.86
N PHE A 108 9.92 4.83 -14.00
CA PHE A 108 9.64 3.84 -12.96
C PHE A 108 10.07 2.44 -13.36
N ASN A 109 10.61 1.70 -12.40
CA ASN A 109 10.78 0.26 -12.53
C ASN A 109 9.45 -0.42 -12.16
N ALA A 110 8.84 -1.15 -13.11
CA ALA A 110 7.53 -1.76 -12.93
C ALA A 110 7.49 -2.72 -11.73
N ALA A 111 8.52 -3.57 -11.55
CA ALA A 111 8.57 -4.51 -10.42
C ALA A 111 8.62 -3.77 -9.08
N ALA A 112 9.49 -2.76 -8.97
CA ALA A 112 9.62 -1.95 -7.76
C ALA A 112 8.38 -1.08 -7.48
N GLY A 113 7.61 -0.70 -8.51
CA GLY A 113 6.35 0.02 -8.35
C GLY A 113 5.18 -0.85 -7.90
N ILE A 114 5.20 -2.15 -8.23
CA ILE A 114 4.11 -3.09 -7.95
C ILE A 114 4.27 -3.77 -6.58
N ILE A 115 5.48 -4.18 -6.21
CA ILE A 115 5.75 -4.87 -4.94
C ILE A 115 5.19 -4.10 -3.71
N PRO A 116 5.34 -2.77 -3.61
CA PRO A 116 4.80 -2.01 -2.48
C PRO A 116 3.28 -2.09 -2.31
N LEU A 117 2.51 -2.39 -3.37
CA LEU A 117 1.05 -2.53 -3.26
C LEU A 117 0.63 -3.69 -2.34
N PHE A 118 1.50 -4.69 -2.18
CA PHE A 118 1.24 -5.85 -1.33
C PHE A 118 1.71 -5.64 0.11
N LEU A 119 2.66 -4.74 0.34
CA LEU A 119 3.27 -4.50 1.65
C LEU A 119 2.25 -4.12 2.74
N PRO A 120 1.26 -3.22 2.53
CA PRO A 120 0.27 -2.93 3.55
C PRO A 120 -0.53 -4.18 3.96
N SER A 121 -0.95 -4.98 2.97
CA SER A 121 -1.74 -6.19 3.23
C SER A 121 -0.93 -7.24 4.00
N MET A 122 0.36 -7.38 3.69
CA MET A 122 1.27 -8.26 4.43
C MET A 122 1.54 -7.74 5.84
N CYS A 123 1.75 -6.44 6.03
CA CYS A 123 1.98 -5.84 7.35
C CYS A 123 0.80 -6.09 8.31
N ILE A 124 -0.43 -5.95 7.82
CA ILE A 124 -1.64 -6.21 8.62
C ILE A 124 -1.75 -7.69 8.96
N LYS A 125 -1.56 -8.58 7.98
CA LYS A 125 -1.61 -10.04 8.19
C LYS A 125 -0.54 -10.50 9.18
N LEU A 126 0.69 -9.99 9.05
CA LEU A 126 1.80 -10.28 9.97
C LEU A 126 1.49 -9.81 11.38
N ARG A 127 1.01 -8.58 11.56
CA ARG A 127 0.62 -8.07 12.89
C ARG A 127 -0.54 -8.87 13.51
N GLY A 128 -1.50 -9.32 12.70
CA GLY A 128 -2.57 -10.20 13.14
C GLY A 128 -2.06 -11.57 13.59
N MET A 129 -1.13 -12.18 12.84
CA MET A 129 -0.51 -13.46 13.19
C MET A 129 0.39 -13.38 14.42
N LEU A 130 1.12 -12.26 14.59
CA LEU A 130 1.99 -12.01 15.74
C LEU A 130 1.21 -11.62 17.02
N GLY A 131 -0.13 -11.58 16.97
CA GLY A 131 -0.97 -11.26 18.13
C GLY A 131 -0.85 -9.81 18.62
N ILE A 132 -0.28 -8.91 17.81
CA ILE A 132 -0.10 -7.49 18.15
C ILE A 132 -1.42 -6.73 18.02
N ILE A 133 -2.38 -7.29 17.26
CA ILE A 133 -3.75 -6.81 17.17
C ILE A 133 -4.59 -7.62 18.16
N LYS A 134 -4.91 -7.03 19.31
CA LYS A 134 -6.01 -7.45 20.19
C LYS A 134 -7.21 -6.55 19.92
#